data_AF-A0A1W9VC53-F1
#
_entry.id   AF-A0A1W9VC53-F1
#
_cell.length_a   1.000
_cell.length_b   1.000
_cell.length_c   1.000
_cell.angle_alpha   90.00
_cell.angle_beta   90.00
_cell.angle_gamma   90.00
#
_symmetry.space_group_name_H-M   'P 1'
#
loop_
_entity.id
_entity.type
_entity.pdbx_description
1 polymer ?
#
loop_
_entity_poly.entity_id
_entity_poly.type
_entity_poly.pdbx_seq_one_letter_code
_entity_poly.pdbx_strand_id
1 'polypeptide(L)'
;MGFYCDNCGEKVEIDCDECPVCGVLFKAVKCPRCGFTGPSVQFARGCPSCGYLGESLNSENHERIPDKKEWVFKQYLSDKTFWILGIVLLLLIPVLIAFLLNK
;
A
#
# COMPACT_ATOMS: atom_id res chain seq x y z
N MET A 1 -7.61 -19.96 24.65
CA MET A 1 -8.63 -18.98 24.21
C MET A 1 -9.15 -19.40 22.84
N GLY A 2 -10.44 -19.24 22.55
CA GLY A 2 -11.03 -19.47 21.22
C GLY A 2 -11.60 -18.18 20.66
N PHE A 3 -11.66 -18.06 19.34
CA PHE A 3 -12.25 -16.92 18.65
C PHE A 3 -13.69 -17.26 18.24
N TYR A 4 -14.57 -16.28 18.32
CA TYR A 4 -15.99 -16.43 17.98
C TYR A 4 -16.40 -15.33 17.02
N CYS A 5 -17.29 -15.65 16.10
CA CYS A 5 -17.84 -14.69 15.17
C CYS A 5 -18.78 -13.73 15.90
N ASP A 6 -18.52 -12.42 15.84
CA ASP A 6 -19.37 -11.39 16.46
C ASP A 6 -20.79 -11.32 15.87
N ASN A 7 -20.98 -11.82 14.65
CA ASN A 7 -22.28 -11.77 13.97
C ASN A 7 -23.20 -12.96 14.33
N CYS A 8 -22.65 -14.17 14.43
CA CYS A 8 -23.44 -15.39 14.64
C CYS A 8 -23.09 -16.18 15.92
N GLY A 9 -22.00 -15.83 16.61
CA GLY A 9 -21.54 -16.51 17.82
C GLY A 9 -20.79 -17.83 17.59
N GLU A 10 -20.64 -18.27 16.33
CA GLU A 10 -19.96 -19.54 16.02
C GLU A 10 -18.46 -19.48 16.33
N LYS A 11 -17.88 -20.60 16.75
CA LYS A 11 -16.44 -20.71 16.97
C LYS A 11 -15.70 -20.70 15.64
N VAL A 12 -14.72 -19.82 15.51
CA VAL A 12 -13.97 -19.61 14.27
C VAL A 12 -12.47 -19.78 14.51
N GLU A 13 -11.76 -20.24 13.48
CA GLU A 13 -10.31 -20.36 13.55
C GLU A 13 -9.64 -18.98 13.41
N ILE A 14 -8.41 -18.86 13.90
CA ILE A 14 -7.66 -17.60 13.95
C ILE A 14 -7.31 -17.11 12.53
N ASP A 15 -7.04 -18.05 11.63
CA ASP A 15 -6.56 -17.77 10.28
C ASP A 15 -7.69 -17.73 9.23
N CYS A 16 -8.95 -17.79 9.65
CA CYS A 16 -10.08 -17.61 8.74
C CYS A 16 -10.30 -16.12 8.45
N ASP A 17 -10.37 -15.73 7.17
CA ASP A 17 -10.74 -14.36 6.77
C ASP A 17 -12.26 -14.12 6.78
N GLU A 18 -13.05 -15.20 6.71
CA GLU A 18 -14.52 -15.21 6.71
C GLU A 18 -15.08 -16.28 7.65
N CYS A 19 -16.25 -16.03 8.22
CA CYS A 19 -16.98 -17.01 9.01
C CYS A 19 -17.65 -18.06 8.12
N PRO A 20 -17.41 -19.37 8.30
CA PRO A 20 -17.98 -20.43 7.46
C PRO A 20 -19.49 -20.60 7.60
N VAL A 21 -20.08 -20.07 8.69
CA VAL A 21 -21.52 -20.20 8.96
C VAL A 21 -22.32 -19.02 8.42
N CYS A 22 -21.85 -17.79 8.63
CA CYS A 22 -22.59 -16.57 8.23
C CYS A 22 -21.97 -15.81 7.06
N GLY A 23 -20.79 -16.22 6.57
CA GLY A 23 -20.10 -15.59 5.45
C GLY A 23 -19.57 -14.18 5.74
N VAL A 24 -19.58 -13.73 6.99
CA VAL A 24 -19.09 -12.39 7.33
C VAL A 24 -17.56 -12.36 7.31
N LEU A 25 -17.00 -11.38 6.63
CA LEU A 25 -15.55 -11.14 6.64
C LEU A 25 -15.16 -10.50 7.97
N PHE A 26 -14.15 -11.01 8.66
CA PHE A 26 -13.71 -10.44 9.95
C PHE A 26 -13.11 -9.03 9.82
N LYS A 27 -12.70 -8.66 8.60
CA LYS A 27 -12.21 -7.32 8.24
C LYS A 27 -13.32 -6.39 7.71
N ALA A 28 -14.60 -6.76 7.85
CA ALA A 28 -15.72 -5.95 7.37
C ALA A 28 -16.17 -4.89 8.38
N VAL A 29 -16.53 -3.71 7.86
CA VAL A 29 -17.18 -2.62 8.58
C VAL A 29 -18.70 -2.79 8.47
N LYS A 30 -19.44 -2.54 9.56
CA LYS A 30 -20.91 -2.51 9.59
C LYS A 30 -21.42 -1.07 9.69
N CYS A 31 -22.29 -0.67 8.77
CA CYS A 31 -22.93 0.64 8.80
C CYS A 31 -23.92 0.75 9.98
N PRO A 32 -23.80 1.74 10.87
CA PRO A 32 -24.74 1.90 11.99
C PRO A 32 -26.13 2.35 11.54
N ARG A 33 -26.27 2.95 10.35
CA ARG A 33 -27.54 3.50 9.86
C ARG A 33 -28.41 2.49 9.12
N CYS A 34 -27.80 1.64 8.29
CA CYS A 34 -28.54 0.69 7.44
C CYS A 34 -28.16 -0.77 7.68
N GLY A 35 -27.14 -1.05 8.50
CA GLY A 35 -26.68 -2.41 8.76
C GLY A 35 -25.88 -3.06 7.64
N PHE A 36 -25.62 -2.37 6.52
CA PHE A 36 -24.78 -2.89 5.44
C PHE A 36 -23.38 -3.25 5.97
N THR A 37 -22.92 -4.45 5.64
CA THR A 37 -21.60 -4.98 6.05
C THR A 37 -20.75 -5.23 4.82
N GLY A 38 -19.50 -4.75 4.83
CA GLY A 38 -18.59 -4.91 3.71
C GLY A 38 -17.16 -4.49 4.05
N PRO A 39 -16.18 -4.70 3.16
CA PRO A 39 -14.79 -4.36 3.42
C PRO A 39 -14.61 -2.84 3.57
N SER A 40 -13.69 -2.41 4.42
CA SER A 40 -13.42 -1.00 4.74
C SER A 40 -13.20 -0.12 3.50
N VAL A 41 -12.63 -0.67 2.42
CA VAL A 41 -12.42 0.05 1.14
C VAL A 41 -13.71 0.54 0.49
N GLN A 42 -14.84 -0.18 0.66
CA GLN A 42 -16.13 0.24 0.12
C GLN A 42 -16.75 1.39 0.92
N PHE A 43 -16.30 1.59 2.17
CA PHE A 43 -16.73 2.68 3.04
C PHE A 43 -15.86 3.93 2.95
N ALA A 44 -14.85 3.95 2.06
CA ALA A 44 -13.91 5.07 1.92
C ALA A 44 -14.58 6.42 1.61
N ARG A 45 -15.78 6.40 1.00
CA ARG A 45 -16.58 7.60 0.72
C ARG A 45 -17.95 7.55 1.42
N GLY A 46 -18.05 6.82 2.53
CA GLY A 46 -19.31 6.54 3.23
C GLY A 46 -19.96 5.23 2.79
N CYS A 47 -21.07 4.88 3.43
CA CYS A 47 -21.77 3.62 3.19
C CYS A 47 -22.32 3.54 1.75
N PRO A 48 -21.98 2.52 0.95
CA PRO A 48 -22.42 2.40 -0.44
C PRO A 48 -23.93 2.13 -0.57
N SER A 49 -24.58 1.64 0.48
CA SER A 49 -26.01 1.33 0.48
C SER A 49 -26.89 2.53 0.83
N CYS A 50 -26.52 3.33 1.84
CA CYS A 50 -27.37 4.41 2.35
C CYS A 50 -26.71 5.80 2.37
N GLY A 51 -25.45 5.91 1.94
CA GLY A 51 -24.71 7.17 1.90
C GLY A 51 -24.28 7.69 3.27
N TYR A 52 -24.38 6.90 4.34
CA TYR A 52 -23.93 7.33 5.67
C TYR A 52 -22.42 7.58 5.68
N LEU A 53 -22.06 8.84 5.80
CA LEU A 53 -20.74 9.32 6.15
C LEU A 53 -20.79 9.45 7.68
N GLY A 54 -20.01 8.66 8.41
CA GLY A 54 -19.91 8.84 9.86
C GLY A 54 -19.54 10.27 10.21
N GLU A 55 -19.70 10.67 11.48
CA GLU A 55 -19.14 11.93 11.97
C GLU A 55 -17.63 11.89 11.74
N SER A 56 -17.20 12.46 10.61
CA SER A 56 -15.81 12.72 10.33
C SER A 56 -15.38 13.67 11.43
N LEU A 57 -14.60 13.19 12.39
CA LEU A 57 -13.63 14.06 13.04
C LEU A 57 -12.94 14.80 11.91
N ASN A 58 -13.20 16.09 11.90
CA ASN A 58 -12.90 17.07 10.88
C ASN A 58 -11.65 16.66 10.08
N SER A 59 -11.86 15.97 8.97
CA SER A 59 -10.78 15.59 8.06
C SER A 59 -10.71 16.64 6.96
N GLU A 60 -10.46 17.88 7.37
CA GLU A 60 -9.67 18.84 6.59
C GLU A 60 -8.21 18.36 6.54
N ASN A 61 -7.99 17.09 6.22
CA ASN A 61 -6.70 16.58 5.78
C ASN A 61 -6.89 15.19 5.14
N HIS A 62 -7.75 15.11 4.12
CA HIS A 62 -7.61 14.06 3.12
C HIS A 62 -6.51 14.49 2.14
N GLU A 63 -5.29 14.69 2.66
CA GLU A 63 -4.12 14.52 1.84
C GLU A 63 -4.21 13.06 1.37
N ARG A 64 -4.50 12.88 0.08
CA ARG A 64 -4.37 11.58 -0.57
C ARG A 64 -2.99 11.11 -0.16
N ILE A 65 -2.86 10.11 0.70
CA ILE A 65 -1.57 9.45 0.87
C ILE A 65 -1.31 8.88 -0.53
N PRO A 66 -0.36 9.43 -1.31
CA PRO A 66 -0.02 8.80 -2.57
C PRO A 66 0.43 7.41 -2.21
N ASP A 67 -0.14 6.43 -2.89
CA ASP A 67 0.24 5.02 -2.85
C ASP A 67 1.77 4.96 -2.88
N LYS A 68 2.41 4.79 -1.71
CA LYS A 68 3.87 4.80 -1.57
C LYS A 68 4.41 3.43 -2.04
N LYS A 69 4.05 3.03 -3.24
CA LYS A 69 4.68 1.88 -3.93
C LYS A 69 5.85 2.31 -4.81
N GLU A 70 6.19 3.60 -4.82
CA GLU A 70 7.22 4.14 -5.72
C GLU A 70 8.52 4.59 -5.01
N TRP A 71 8.62 4.50 -3.69
CA TRP A 71 9.75 5.07 -2.93
C TRP A 71 10.86 4.10 -2.51
N VAL A 72 10.79 2.81 -2.86
CA VAL A 72 11.90 1.88 -2.56
C VAL A 72 13.01 1.96 -3.63
N PHE A 73 12.69 2.36 -4.86
CA PHE A 73 13.66 2.31 -5.97
C PHE A 73 14.66 3.49 -6.01
N LYS A 74 14.32 4.63 -5.40
CA LYS A 74 15.12 5.86 -5.56
C LYS A 74 16.33 5.95 -4.61
N GLN A 75 16.48 5.01 -3.68
CA GLN A 75 17.58 5.04 -2.71
C GLN A 75 18.82 4.25 -3.17
N TYR A 76 18.79 3.65 -4.38
CA TYR A 76 19.93 2.91 -4.95
C TYR A 76 20.82 3.76 -5.88
N LEU A 77 20.33 4.89 -6.38
CA LEU A 77 21.17 5.87 -7.09
C LEU A 77 21.86 6.79 -6.08
N SER A 78 22.72 6.17 -5.28
CA SER A 78 23.61 6.80 -4.31
C SER A 78 24.49 7.84 -4.99
N ASP A 79 24.67 9.00 -4.35
CA ASP A 79 25.58 10.08 -4.74
C ASP A 79 27.03 9.62 -5.03
N LYS A 80 27.39 8.39 -4.64
CA LYS A 80 28.70 7.78 -4.91
C LYS A 80 28.82 7.08 -6.28
N THR A 81 27.71 6.68 -6.90
CA THR A 81 27.73 5.96 -8.18
C THR A 81 28.16 6.87 -9.34
N PHE A 82 27.80 8.16 -9.27
CA PHE A 82 28.20 9.15 -10.28
C PHE A 82 29.70 9.44 -10.28
N TRP A 83 30.33 9.50 -9.10
CA TRP A 83 31.78 9.70 -9.00
C TRP A 83 32.56 8.53 -9.58
N ILE A 84 32.11 7.30 -9.33
CA ILE A 84 32.76 6.09 -9.85
C ILE A 84 32.63 6.03 -11.38
N LEU A 85 31.44 6.29 -11.94
CA LEU A 85 31.25 6.34 -13.39
C LEU A 85 32.08 7.46 -14.05
N GLY A 86 32.21 8.61 -13.39
CA GLY A 86 33.05 9.71 -13.85
C GLY A 86 34.53 9.34 -13.94
N ILE A 87 35.07 8.66 -12.92
CA ILE A 87 36.48 8.21 -12.90
C ILE A 87 36.73 7.15 -13.98
N VAL A 88 35.81 6.18 -14.13
CA VAL A 88 35.95 5.13 -15.15
C VAL A 88 35.94 5.74 -16.55
N LEU A 89 35.02 6.69 -16.83
CA LEU A 89 34.97 7.40 -18.10
C LEU A 89 36.25 8.22 -18.35
N LEU A 90 36.74 8.93 -17.32
CA LEU A 90 37.98 9.72 -17.38
C LEU A 90 39.20 8.86 -17.74
N LEU A 91 39.25 7.61 -17.27
CA LEU A 91 40.35 6.69 -17.59
C LEU A 91 40.18 6.03 -18.97
N LEU A 92 38.94 5.75 -19.41
CA LEU A 92 38.68 5.10 -20.69
C LEU A 92 38.83 6.04 -21.89
N ILE A 93 38.40 7.31 -21.77
CA ILE A 93 38.50 8.31 -22.84
C ILE A 93 39.93 8.46 -23.41
N PRO A 94 40.99 8.69 -22.61
CA PRO A 94 42.33 8.88 -23.15
C PRO A 94 42.89 7.61 -23.79
N VAL A 95 42.53 6.43 -23.28
CA VAL A 95 42.91 5.14 -23.87
C VAL A 95 42.27 4.98 -25.26
N LEU A 96 41.00 5.34 -25.40
CA LEU A 96 40.29 5.33 -26.69
C LEU A 96 40.88 6.35 -27.67
N ILE A 97 41.19 7.56 -27.20
CA ILE A 97 41.83 8.59 -28.03
C ILE A 97 43.21 8.12 -28.51
N ALA A 98 44.03 7.57 -27.62
CA ALA A 98 45.33 7.01 -28.00
C ALA A 98 45.19 5.88 -29.01
N PHE A 99 44.20 4.99 -28.84
CA PHE A 99 43.93 3.92 -29.79
C PHE A 99 43.47 4.43 -31.17
N LEU A 100 42.67 5.49 -31.21
CA LEU A 100 42.21 6.12 -32.47
C LEU A 100 43.31 6.92 -33.17
N LEU A 101 44.27 7.48 -32.43
CA LEU A 101 45.42 8.20 -33.00
C LEU A 101 46.54 7.26 -33.47
N ASN A 102 46.58 6.04 -32.94
CA ASN A 102 47.64 5.05 -33.21
C ASN A 102 47.19 3.96 -34.21
N LYS A 103 46.01 4.14 -34.81
CA LYS A 103 45.46 3.31 -35.89
C LYS A 103 45.38 4.15 -37.16
#